data_AF-A0A251SGQ9-F1
#
_entry.id   AF-A0A251SGQ9-F1
#
_cell.length_a   1.000
_cell.length_b   1.000
_cell.length_c   1.000
_cell.angle_alpha   90.00
_cell.angle_beta   90.00
_cell.angle_gamma   90.00
#
_symmetry.space_group_name_H-M   'P 1'
#
loop_
_entity.id
_entity.type
_entity.pdbx_description
1 polymer ?
#
loop_
_entity_poly.entity_id
_entity_poly.type
_entity_poly.pdbx_seq_one_letter_code
_entity_poly.pdbx_strand_id
1 'polypeptide(L)'
;MARLDEGLKDITVRLMHLDPPQQFTNGTRRERKTDGGFRYALTRWKKFMKAARINVRDRVHYSFDENEQVLSVELVVPYVRRSH
;
A
#
# COMPACT_ATOMS: atom_id res chain seq x y z
N MET A 1 11.97 -8.42 22.62
CA MET A 1 12.93 -8.45 21.51
C MET A 1 12.15 -8.33 20.21
N ALA A 2 12.41 -7.30 19.40
CA ALA A 2 11.67 -7.05 18.18
C ALA A 2 12.02 -8.11 17.12
N ARG A 3 11.02 -8.89 16.68
CA ARG A 3 11.09 -9.93 15.63
C ARG A 3 11.29 -9.34 14.23
N LEU A 4 12.24 -8.42 14.05
CA LEU A 4 12.50 -7.72 12.78
C LEU A 4 13.12 -8.60 11.68
N ASP A 5 13.41 -9.88 11.97
CA ASP A 5 14.05 -10.85 11.06
C ASP A 5 13.13 -11.97 10.53
N GLU A 6 11.85 -12.04 10.91
CA GLU A 6 10.92 -13.04 10.34
C GLU A 6 10.34 -12.59 8.99
N GLY A 7 11.23 -12.37 8.02
CA GLY A 7 10.92 -12.37 6.60
C GLY A 7 10.24 -11.10 6.08
N LEU A 8 10.68 -10.66 4.91
CA LEU A 8 9.90 -9.81 4.04
C LEU A 8 8.60 -10.54 3.68
N LYS A 9 7.57 -10.40 4.51
CA LYS A 9 6.27 -11.03 4.25
C LYS A 9 5.58 -10.26 3.14
N ASP A 10 4.96 -11.01 2.23
CA ASP A 10 4.08 -10.44 1.24
C ASP A 10 2.89 -9.80 1.94
N ILE A 11 2.52 -8.60 1.51
CA ILE A 11 1.31 -7.93 1.96
C ILE A 11 0.18 -8.34 1.03
N THR A 12 -0.93 -8.74 1.60
CA THR A 12 -2.19 -8.92 0.87
C THR A 12 -2.83 -7.55 0.68
N VAL A 13 -3.06 -7.15 -0.56
CA VAL A 13 -3.76 -5.90 -0.90
C VAL A 13 -5.20 -6.22 -1.26
N ARG A 14 -6.15 -5.54 -0.62
CA ARG A 14 -7.59 -5.58 -0.93
C ARG A 14 -8.04 -4.22 -1.46
N LEU A 15 -8.58 -4.18 -2.66
CA LEU A 15 -9.12 -2.98 -3.30
C LEU A 15 -10.64 -3.00 -3.16
N MET A 16 -11.13 -2.55 -2.00
CA MET A 16 -12.55 -2.59 -1.64
C MET A 16 -13.38 -1.53 -2.38
N HIS A 17 -12.74 -0.45 -2.83
CA HIS A 17 -13.37 0.64 -3.59
C HIS A 17 -13.66 0.29 -5.06
N LEU A 18 -13.22 -0.87 -5.55
CA LEU A 18 -13.52 -1.34 -6.90
C LEU A 18 -14.78 -2.21 -6.88
N ASP A 19 -15.51 -2.22 -8.01
CA ASP A 19 -16.63 -3.12 -8.23
C ASP A 19 -16.36 -3.98 -9.49
N PRO A 20 -16.20 -5.32 -9.34
CA PRO A 20 -16.13 -6.05 -8.09
C PRO A 20 -14.82 -5.76 -7.30
N PRO A 21 -14.80 -5.95 -5.96
CA PRO A 21 -13.60 -5.82 -5.15
C PRO A 21 -12.49 -6.75 -5.65
N GLN A 22 -11.23 -6.28 -5.62
CA GLN A 22 -10.08 -7.05 -6.09
C GLN A 22 -9.10 -7.33 -4.96
N GLN A 23 -8.38 -8.45 -5.05
CA GLN A 23 -7.36 -8.83 -4.07
C GLN A 23 -6.13 -9.40 -4.78
N PHE A 24 -4.95 -9.06 -4.30
CA PHE A 24 -3.69 -9.63 -4.77
C PHE A 24 -2.60 -9.54 -3.69
N THR A 25 -1.55 -10.35 -3.80
CA THR A 25 -0.37 -10.27 -2.94
C THR A 25 0.69 -9.35 -3.57
N ASN A 26 1.43 -8.63 -2.73
CA ASN A 26 2.54 -7.78 -3.14
C ASN A 26 3.70 -7.95 -2.18
N GLY A 27 4.85 -8.37 -2.71
CA GLY A 27 6.04 -8.55 -1.88
C GLY A 27 6.51 -7.25 -1.28
N THR A 28 7.15 -7.35 -0.11
CA THR A 28 7.78 -6.22 0.57
C THR A 28 9.31 -6.27 0.39
N ARG A 29 9.94 -5.10 0.47
CA ARG A 29 11.40 -4.96 0.56
C ARG A 29 11.75 -4.06 1.74
N ARG A 30 12.86 -4.36 2.40
CA ARG A 30 13.38 -3.59 3.52
C ARG A 30 14.28 -2.48 2.96
N GLU A 31 13.93 -1.25 3.25
CA GLU A 31 14.70 -0.06 2.87
C GLU A 31 15.30 0.58 4.12
N ARG A 32 16.54 1.06 4.02
CA ARG A 32 17.18 1.82 5.10
C ARG A 32 16.65 3.25 5.09
N LYS A 33 16.25 3.77 6.24
CA LYS A 33 15.87 5.18 6.35
C LYS A 33 17.12 6.06 6.47
N THR A 34 17.03 7.30 6.00
CA THR A 34 18.13 8.28 6.01
C THR A 34 18.50 8.72 7.44
N ASP A 35 17.53 8.74 8.34
CA ASP A 35 17.64 9.10 9.77
C ASP A 35 17.98 7.89 10.68
N GLY A 36 18.24 6.73 10.08
CA GLY A 36 18.48 5.48 10.81
C GLY A 36 17.24 4.60 10.95
N GLY A 37 17.47 3.30 11.11
CA GLY A 37 16.41 2.29 11.11
C GLY A 37 15.97 1.84 9.72
N PHE A 38 14.86 1.09 9.69
CA PHE A 38 14.36 0.44 8.48
C PHE A 38 12.88 0.77 8.27
N ARG A 39 12.46 0.76 7.00
CA ARG A 39 11.06 0.76 6.58
C ARG A 39 10.82 -0.39 5.62
N TYR A 40 9.58 -0.85 5.55
CA TYR A 40 9.15 -1.82 4.55
C TYR A 40 8.42 -1.08 3.44
N ALA A 41 8.79 -1.36 2.19
CA ALA A 41 8.20 -0.78 1.00
C ALA A 41 7.67 -1.90 0.10
N LEU A 42 6.58 -1.64 -0.63
CA LEU A 42 6.10 -2.57 -1.65
C LEU A 42 7.12 -2.70 -2.78
N THR A 43 7.43 -3.93 -3.17
CA THR A 43 8.37 -4.24 -4.26
C THR A 43 7.90 -3.71 -5.62
N ARG A 44 6.58 -3.72 -5.86
CA ARG A 44 5.97 -3.30 -7.13
C ARG A 44 4.99 -2.14 -6.93
N TRP A 45 5.48 -1.02 -6.40
CA TRP A 45 4.68 0.19 -6.14
C TRP A 45 3.87 0.66 -7.37
N LYS A 46 4.51 0.75 -8.55
CA LYS A 46 3.83 1.17 -9.78
C LYS A 46 2.70 0.22 -10.21
N LYS A 47 2.87 -1.09 -10.00
CA LYS A 47 1.83 -2.09 -10.31
C LYS A 47 0.65 -1.96 -9.36
N PHE A 48 0.94 -1.76 -8.06
CA PHE A 48 -0.07 -1.47 -7.04
C PHE A 48 -0.91 -0.24 -7.40
N MET A 49 -0.26 0.91 -7.67
CA MET A 49 -0.94 2.16 -8.02
C MET A 49 -1.84 1.99 -9.24
N LYS A 50 -1.35 1.29 -10.28
CA LYS A 50 -2.13 1.00 -11.50
C LYS A 50 -3.34 0.12 -11.20
N ALA A 51 -3.17 -0.95 -10.43
CA ALA A 51 -4.26 -1.85 -10.07
C ALA A 51 -5.33 -1.13 -9.23
N ALA A 52 -4.89 -0.29 -8.28
CA ALA A 52 -5.76 0.49 -7.40
C ALA A 52 -6.36 1.75 -8.06
N ARG A 53 -6.06 2.02 -9.34
CA ARG A 53 -6.50 3.23 -10.07
C ARG A 53 -6.18 4.55 -9.32
N ILE A 54 -5.05 4.58 -8.62
CA ILE A 54 -4.59 5.76 -7.86
C ILE A 54 -3.67 6.60 -8.75
N ASN A 55 -3.94 7.89 -8.83
CA ASN A 55 -3.06 8.89 -9.43
C ASN A 55 -2.28 9.67 -8.39
N VAL A 56 -1.23 10.36 -8.84
CA VAL A 56 -0.47 11.28 -8.00
C VAL A 56 -1.39 12.41 -7.54
N ARG A 57 -1.40 12.69 -6.22
CA ARG A 57 -2.27 13.64 -5.50
C ARG A 57 -3.66 13.15 -5.12
N ASP A 58 -4.09 11.98 -5.57
CA ASP A 58 -5.34 11.41 -5.09
C ASP A 58 -5.27 11.17 -3.58
N ARG A 59 -6.38 11.41 -2.90
CA ARG A 59 -6.50 11.11 -1.48
C ARG A 59 -6.96 9.66 -1.34
N VAL A 60 -6.18 8.86 -0.62
CA VAL A 60 -6.44 7.42 -0.45
C VAL A 60 -6.77 7.16 1.01
N HIS A 61 -7.92 6.52 1.24
CA HIS A 61 -8.30 5.99 2.55
C HIS A 61 -7.94 4.52 2.59
N TYR A 62 -7.15 4.14 3.58
CA TYR A 62 -6.68 2.77 3.73
C TYR A 62 -6.55 2.40 5.20
N SER A 63 -6.62 1.10 5.45
CA SER A 63 -6.32 0.46 6.73
C SER A 63 -5.27 -0.63 6.52
N PHE A 64 -4.41 -0.83 7.51
CA PHE A 64 -3.40 -1.89 7.50
C PHE A 64 -3.53 -2.74 8.75
N ASP A 65 -3.82 -4.03 8.57
CA ASP A 65 -3.75 -5.03 9.63
C ASP A 65 -2.33 -5.60 9.69
N GLU A 66 -1.60 -5.27 10.75
CA GLU A 66 -0.23 -5.74 10.96
C GLU A 66 -0.15 -7.24 11.29
N ASN A 67 -1.18 -7.81 11.91
CA ASN A 67 -1.20 -9.22 12.29
C ASN A 67 -1.40 -10.11 11.07
N GLU A 68 -2.33 -9.71 10.19
CA GLU A 68 -2.66 -10.45 8.96
C GLU A 68 -1.84 -10.00 7.75
N GLN A 69 -1.06 -8.92 7.86
CA GLN A 69 -0.34 -8.28 6.76
C GLN A 69 -1.28 -7.90 5.59
N VAL A 70 -2.44 -7.32 5.92
CA VAL A 70 -3.47 -6.95 4.94
C VAL A 70 -3.56 -5.44 4.83
N LEU A 71 -3.31 -4.91 3.63
CA LEU A 71 -3.56 -3.52 3.26
C LEU A 71 -4.90 -3.42 2.51
N SER A 72 -5.89 -2.77 3.13
CA SER A 72 -7.19 -2.52 2.52
C SER A 72 -7.29 -1.08 2.01
N VAL A 73 -7.55 -0.91 0.71
CA VAL A 73 -7.82 0.38 0.07
C VAL A 73 -9.33 0.56 -0.01
N GLU A 74 -9.86 1.36 0.91
CA GLU A 74 -11.29 1.53 1.16
C GLU A 74 -11.93 2.59 0.25
N LEU A 75 -11.20 3.67 -0.05
CA LEU A 75 -11.66 4.73 -0.93
C LEU A 75 -10.48 5.42 -1.61
N VAL A 76 -10.66 5.77 -2.89
CA VAL A 76 -9.75 6.65 -3.64
C VAL A 76 -10.56 7.87 -4.09
N VAL A 77 -10.18 9.05 -3.61
CA VAL A 77 -10.80 10.33 -3.98
C VAL A 77 -9.90 11.02 -5.00
N PRO A 78 -10.32 11.15 -6.27
CA PRO A 78 -9.53 11.79 -7.31
C PRO A 78 -9.21 13.25 -6.96
N TYR A 79 -7.96 13.66 -7.21
CA TYR A 79 -7.59 15.06 -7.10
C TYR A 79 -8.22 15.87 -8.24
N VAL A 80 -9.11 16.81 -7.89
CA VAL A 80 -9.67 17.76 -8.84
C VAL A 80 -8.90 19.08 -8.74
N ARG A 81 -8.14 19.41 -9.79
CA ARG A 81 -7.48 20.72 -9.89
C ARG A 81 -8.58 21.78 -10.10
N ARG A 82 -8.81 22.63 -9.11
CA ARG A 82 -9.68 23.80 -9.29
C ARG A 82 -8.94 24.78 -10.21
N SER A 83 -9.50 25.03 -11.39
CA SER A 83 -9.12 26.16 -12.24
C SER A 83 -9.59 27.43 -11.52
N HIS A 84 -8.66 28.30 -11.17
CA HIS A 84 -8.97 29.68 -10.78
C HIS A 84 -9.03 30.56 -12.02
#